data_AF-A0A3D3BIX0-F1
#
_entry.id   AF-A0A3D3BIX0-F1
#
_cell.length_a   1.000
_cell.length_b   1.000
_cell.length_c   1.000
_cell.angle_alpha   90.00
_cell.angle_beta   90.00
_cell.angle_gamma   90.00
#
_symmetry.space_group_name_H-M   'P 1'
#
loop_
_entity.id
_entity.type
_entity.pdbx_description
1 polymer ?
#
loop_
_entity_poly.entity_id
_entity_poly.type
_entity_poly.pdbx_seq_one_letter_code
_entity_poly.pdbx_strand_id
1 'polypeptide(L)' 'MVSPDPELLTLRAIRALMAADVILFCRNIPEAFLTLGRREAEQMAVTDQAVAARTVEALRRAGKRVVYLRTN' A
#
# COMPACT_ATOMS: atom_id res chain seq x y z
N MET A 1 -14.14 -16.95 8.20
CA MET A 1 -13.63 -15.61 7.87
C MET A 1 -12.93 -15.74 6.53
N VAL A 2 -13.51 -15.21 5.46
CA VAL A 2 -12.89 -15.24 4.13
C VAL A 2 -11.93 -14.06 4.08
N SER A 3 -10.62 -14.31 4.14
CA SER A 3 -9.64 -13.27 3.80
C SER A 3 -9.78 -12.95 2.32
N PRO A 4 -9.79 -11.67 1.91
CA PRO A 4 -9.79 -11.30 0.50
C PRO A 4 -8.60 -11.94 -0.22
N ASP A 5 -8.86 -12.58 -1.36
CA ASP A 5 -7.84 -13.33 -2.09
C ASP A 5 -6.82 -12.37 -2.72
N PRO A 6 -5.52 -12.45 -2.36
CA PRO A 6 -4.49 -11.61 -2.95
C PRO A 6 -4.31 -11.88 -4.46
N GLU A 7 -4.74 -13.06 -4.93
CA GLU A 7 -4.76 -13.46 -6.34
C GLU A 7 -5.68 -12.59 -7.20
N LEU A 8 -6.62 -11.85 -6.60
CA LEU A 8 -7.47 -10.88 -7.30
C LEU A 8 -6.72 -9.59 -7.66
N LEU A 9 -5.49 -9.39 -7.17
CA LEU A 9 -4.67 -8.27 -7.60
C LEU A 9 -4.17 -8.47 -9.04
N THR A 10 -4.31 -7.42 -9.84
CA THR A 10 -3.68 -7.41 -11.16
C THR A 10 -2.15 -7.52 -11.04
N LEU A 11 -1.52 -8.14 -12.03
CA LEU A 11 -0.05 -8.23 -12.10
C LEU A 11 0.64 -6.85 -12.01
N ARG A 12 -0.01 -5.78 -12.50
CA ARG A 12 0.49 -4.40 -12.35
C ARG A 12 0.48 -3.93 -10.90
N ALA A 13 -0.55 -4.25 -10.12
CA ALA A 13 -0.63 -3.91 -8.71
C ALA A 13 0.43 -4.67 -7.90
N ILE A 14 0.62 -5.97 -8.16
CA ILE A 14 1.67 -6.78 -7.53
C ILE A 14 3.05 -6.19 -7.84
N ARG A 15 3.34 -5.86 -9.12
CA ARG A 15 4.61 -5.21 -9.50
C ARG A 15 4.82 -3.86 -8.84
N ALA A 16 3.76 -3.07 -8.64
CA ALA A 16 3.85 -1.80 -7.94
C ALA A 16 4.20 -2.02 -6.46
N LEU A 17 3.54 -2.97 -5.78
CA LEU A 17 3.83 -3.35 -4.38
C LEU A 17 5.27 -3.82 -4.22
N MET A 18 5.73 -4.70 -5.11
CA MET A 18 7.11 -5.18 -5.13
C MET A 18 8.14 -4.10 -5.51
N ALA A 19 7.75 -2.89 -5.91
CA ALA A 19 8.66 -1.79 -6.25
C ALA A 19 8.47 -0.58 -5.33
N ALA A 20 7.62 -0.69 -4.32
CA ALA A 20 7.32 0.37 -3.37
C ALA A 20 8.40 0.47 -2.30
N ASP A 21 8.79 1.69 -1.98
CA ASP A 21 9.57 2.00 -0.78
C ASP A 21 8.63 2.17 0.42
N VAL A 22 7.40 2.64 0.18
CA VAL A 22 6.37 2.83 1.21
C VAL A 22 5.01 2.32 0.73
N ILE A 23 4.35 1.55 1.57
CA ILE A 23 2.99 1.05 1.39
C ILE A 23 2.08 1.76 2.40
N LEU A 24 1.22 2.66 1.89
CA LEU A 24 0.13 3.24 2.67
C LEU A 24 -1.12 2.36 2.55
N PHE A 25 -1.81 2.13 3.67
CA PHE A 25 -3.02 1.31 3.69
C PHE A 25 -4.01 1.76 4.76
N CYS A 26 -5.29 1.43 4.55
CA CYS A 26 -6.36 1.62 5.53
C CYS A 26 -6.45 0.42 6.48
N ARG A 27 -7.01 0.63 7.68
CA ARG A 27 -7.16 -0.42 8.72
C ARG A 27 -7.94 -1.67 8.30
N ASN A 28 -8.69 -1.62 7.19
CA ASN A 28 -9.46 -2.73 6.66
C ASN A 28 -8.71 -3.57 5.62
N ILE A 29 -7.45 -3.25 5.31
CA ILE A 29 -6.62 -4.04 4.40
C ILE A 29 -6.03 -5.25 5.16
N PRO A 30 -6.25 -6.48 4.69
CA PRO A 30 -5.64 -7.66 5.28
C PRO A 30 -4.12 -7.65 5.11
N GLU A 31 -3.43 -8.18 6.12
CA GLU A 31 -1.96 -8.25 6.15
C GLU A 31 -1.37 -9.06 4.98
N ALA A 32 -2.11 -10.04 4.44
CA ALA A 32 -1.70 -10.82 3.27
C ALA A 32 -1.40 -9.97 2.03
N PHE A 33 -2.00 -8.78 1.90
CA PHE A 33 -1.69 -7.83 0.82
C PHE A 33 -0.39 -7.07 1.10
N LEU A 34 -0.08 -6.82 2.38
CA LEU A 34 1.15 -6.15 2.81
C LEU A 34 2.37 -7.04 2.62
N THR A 35 2.21 -8.36 2.80
CA THR A 35 3.27 -9.35 2.57
C THR A 35 3.70 -9.49 1.11
N LEU A 36 2.93 -8.96 0.16
CA LEU A 36 3.31 -8.90 -1.26
C LEU A 36 4.32 -7.77 -1.56
N GLY A 37 4.47 -6.83 -0.64
CA GLY A 37 5.49 -5.80 -0.70
C GLY A 37 6.90 -6.37 -0.52
N ARG A 38 7.92 -5.53 -0.75
CA ARG A 38 9.29 -5.88 -0.37
C ARG A 38 9.40 -5.98 1.15
N ARG A 39 10.34 -6.79 1.63
CA ARG A 39 10.63 -6.93 3.07
C ARG A 39 11.06 -5.59 3.69
N GLU A 40 11.74 -4.75 2.93
CA GLU A 40 12.19 -3.42 3.35
C GLU A 40 11.17 -2.30 3.13
N ALA A 41 9.99 -2.58 2.55
CA ALA A 41 8.98 -1.56 2.32
C ALA A 41 8.41 -1.06 3.66
N GLU A 42 8.43 0.25 3.86
CA GLU A 42 7.86 0.89 5.04
C GLU A 42 6.32 0.81 4.98
N GLN A 43 5.69 0.30 6.03
CA GLN A 43 4.25 0.13 6.08
C GLN A 43 3.63 1.21 6.96
N MET A 44 2.72 2.01 6.40
CA MET A 44 2.07 3.12 7.09
C MET A 44 0.56 3.02 7.04
N ALA A 45 -0.06 2.76 8.21
CA ALA A 45 -1.50 2.79 8.34
C ALA A 45 -2.00 4.25 8.39
N VAL A 46 -3.01 4.55 7.58
CA VAL A 46 -3.69 5.86 7.57
C VAL A 46 -5.16 5.71 7.91
N THR A 47 -5.69 6.70 8.63
CA THR A 47 -7.08 6.70 9.11
C THR A 47 -7.99 7.60 8.30
N ASP A 48 -7.41 8.54 7.53
CA ASP A 48 -8.14 9.59 6.84
C ASP A 48 -7.56 9.80 5.42
N GLN A 49 -8.43 10.03 4.44
CA GLN A 49 -8.02 10.19 3.04
C GLN A 49 -7.26 11.50 2.77
N ALA A 50 -7.60 12.60 3.45
CA ALA A 50 -6.88 13.85 3.30
C ALA A 50 -5.47 13.75 3.88
N VAL A 51 -5.31 13.03 5.00
CA VAL A 51 -4.00 12.69 5.55
C VAL A 51 -3.23 11.81 4.58
N ALA A 52 -3.85 10.75 4.04
CA ALA A 52 -3.21 9.88 3.06
C ALA A 52 -2.70 10.65 1.84
N ALA A 53 -3.51 11.54 1.26
CA ALA A 53 -3.13 12.35 0.10
C ALA A 53 -1.91 13.25 0.40
N ARG A 54 -1.88 13.90 1.56
CA ARG A 54 -0.75 14.74 2.00
C ARG A 54 0.52 13.92 2.20
N THR A 55 0.41 12.75 2.84
CA THR A 55 1.55 11.85 3.09
C THR A 55 2.13 11.31 1.78
N VAL A 56 1.27 10.90 0.84
CA VAL A 56 1.71 10.45 -0.49
C VAL A 56 2.49 11.56 -1.21
N GLU A 57 2.00 12.79 -1.18
CA GLU A 57 2.69 13.93 -1.79
C GLU A 57 4.03 14.22 -1.12
N ALA A 58 4.09 14.21 0.22
CA ALA A 58 5.33 14.43 0.96
C ALA A 58 6.40 13.36 0.65
N LEU A 59 6.00 12.09 0.61
CA LEU A 59 6.90 10.97 0.31
C LEU A 59 7.37 11.00 -1.16
N ARG A 60 6.50 11.39 -2.10
CA ARG A 60 6.88 11.60 -3.50
C ARG A 60 7.92 12.71 -3.64
N ARG A 61 7.75 13.82 -2.93
CA ARG A 61 8.75 14.90 -2.91
C ARG A 61 10.09 14.46 -2.31
N ALA A 62 10.07 13.52 -1.38
CA ALA A 62 11.28 12.88 -0.85
C ALA A 62 11.90 11.83 -1.81
N GLY A 63 11.33 11.64 -3.01
CA GLY A 63 11.82 10.70 -4.01
C GLY A 63 11.44 9.23 -3.75
N LYS A 64 10.61 8.95 -2.74
CA LYS A 64 10.17 7.59 -2.41
C LYS A 64 9.03 7.14 -3.34
N ARG A 65 9.05 5.86 -3.71
CA ARG A 65 7.97 5.20 -4.45
C ARG A 65 6.89 4.76 -3.49
N VAL A 66 5.72 5.35 -3.64
CA VAL A 66 4.59 5.15 -2.73
C VAL A 66 3.46 4.41 -3.42
N VAL A 67 2.95 3.36 -2.78
CA VAL A 67 1.74 2.65 -3.19
C VAL A 67 0.68 2.84 -2.13
N TYR A 68 -0.53 3.20 -2.55
CA TYR A 68 -1.69 3.33 -1.66
C TYR A 68 -2.69 2.21 -1.93
N LEU A 69 -2.88 1.34 -0.94
CA LEU A 69 -3.88 0.29 -0.96
C LEU A 69 -5.18 0.79 -0.35
N ARG A 70 -6.25 0.67 -1.13
CA ARG A 70 -7.61 1.02 -0.75
C ARG A 70 -8.54 -0.10 -1.19
N THR A 71 -9.45 -0.53 -0.32
CA THR A 71 -10.61 -1.29 -0.76
C THR A 71 -11.56 -0.35 -1.51
N ASN A 72 -12.01 -0.77 -2.69
CA ASN A 72 -13.10 -0.10 -3.39
C ASN A 72 -14.40 -0.29 -2.62
#